data_AF-A0A9P4QIU3-F1
#
_entry.id   AF-A0A9P4QIU3-F1
#
_cell.length_a   1.000
_cell.length_b   1.000
_cell.length_c   1.000
_cell.angle_alpha   90.00
_cell.angle_beta   90.00
_cell.angle_gamma   90.00
#
_symmetry.space_group_name_H-M   'P 1'
#
loop_
_entity.id
_entity.type
_entity.pdbx_description
1 polymer ?
#
loop_
_entity_poly.entity_id
_entity_poly.type
_entity_poly.pdbx_seq_one_letter_code
_entity_poly.pdbx_strand_id
1 'polypeptide(L)' 'LTALDWAVITEYIAVLQPLKFATERLQGRGKAGTYGALYEFIPVFESLIAELDTRLQTYESVNFEPSEAPE' A
#
# COMPACT_ATOMS: atom_id res chain seq x y z
N LEU A 1 2.74 -22.49 10.74
CA LEU A 1 2.02 -21.20 10.79
C LEU A 1 1.16 -21.18 12.03
N THR A 2 1.57 -20.38 13.01
CA THR A 2 0.86 -20.07 14.24
C THR A 2 -0.28 -19.06 13.97
N ALA A 3 -1.16 -18.84 14.94
CA ALA A 3 -2.19 -17.80 14.83
C ALA A 3 -1.59 -16.40 14.64
N LEU A 4 -0.43 -16.13 15.24
CA LEU A 4 0.30 -14.88 15.08
C LEU A 4 0.81 -14.72 13.64
N ASP A 5 1.36 -15.78 13.05
CA ASP A 5 1.83 -15.75 11.66
C ASP A 5 0.69 -15.43 10.69
N TRP A 6 -0.52 -15.96 10.94
CA TRP A 6 -1.71 -15.66 10.13
C TRP A 6 -2.20 -14.23 10.28
N ALA A 7 -2.13 -13.66 11.49
CA ALA A 7 -2.47 -12.25 11.71
C ALA A 7 -1.55 -11.33 10.90
N VAL A 8 -0.24 -11.57 10.97
CA VAL A 8 0.77 -10.82 10.22
C VAL A 8 0.56 -10.95 8.70
N ILE A 9 0.31 -12.16 8.19
CA ILE A 9 0.00 -12.38 6.76
C ILE A 9 -1.24 -11.58 6.34
N THR A 10 -2.26 -11.53 7.19
CA THR A 10 -3.50 -10.79 6.91
C THR A 10 -3.25 -9.28 6.83
N GLU A 11 -2.43 -8.74 7.73
CA GLU A 11 -2.01 -7.32 7.68
C GLU A 11 -1.22 -7.01 6.39
N TYR A 12 -0.29 -7.88 6.00
CA TYR A 12 0.43 -7.71 4.74
C TYR A 12 -0.51 -7.74 3.53
N ILE A 13 -1.46 -8.68 3.48
CA ILE A 13 -2.45 -8.74 2.40
C ILE A 13 -3.26 -7.45 2.37
N ALA A 14 -3.68 -6.94 3.52
CA ALA A 14 -4.41 -5.69 3.59
C ALA A 14 -3.58 -4.55 2.97
N VAL A 15 -2.31 -4.37 3.37
CA VAL A 15 -1.40 -3.33 2.83
C VAL A 15 -1.17 -3.48 1.32
N LEU A 16 -1.05 -4.70 0.81
CA LEU A 16 -0.81 -4.96 -0.60
C LEU A 16 -2.05 -4.78 -1.49
N GLN A 17 -3.26 -4.92 -0.94
CA GLN A 17 -4.50 -4.82 -1.69
C GLN A 17 -4.68 -3.50 -2.47
N PRO A 18 -4.49 -2.29 -1.86
CA PRO A 18 -4.62 -1.04 -2.61
C PRO A 18 -3.54 -0.88 -3.68
N LEU A 19 -2.33 -1.38 -3.45
CA LEU A 19 -1.25 -1.40 -4.45
C LEU A 19 -1.59 -2.27 -5.65
N LYS A 20 -2.18 -3.45 -5.40
CA LYS A 20 -2.68 -4.33 -6.46
C LYS A 20 -3.75 -3.62 -7.29
N PHE A 21 -4.74 -3.00 -6.64
CA PHE A 21 -5.81 -2.28 -7.33
C PHE A 21 -5.27 -1.13 -8.20
N ALA A 22 -4.36 -0.32 -7.66
CA ALA A 22 -3.71 0.77 -8.41
C ALA A 22 -2.94 0.22 -9.63
N THR A 23 -2.23 -0.89 -9.45
CA THR A 23 -1.47 -1.53 -10.53
C THR A 23 -2.39 -2.07 -11.62
N GLU A 24 -3.44 -2.81 -11.28
CA GLU A 24 -4.45 -3.30 -12.23
C GLU A 24 -5.12 -2.16 -12.98
N ARG A 25 -5.44 -1.06 -12.28
CA ARG A 25 -6.09 0.12 -12.86
C ARG A 25 -5.20 0.83 -13.88
N LEU A 26 -3.88 0.83 -13.68
CA LEU A 26 -2.90 1.50 -14.53
C LEU A 26 -2.30 0.56 -15.60
N GLN A 27 -2.42 -0.75 -15.42
CA GLN A 27 -1.88 -1.75 -16.34
C GLN A 27 -2.45 -1.56 -17.75
N GLY A 28 -1.56 -1.59 -18.75
CA GLY A 28 -1.94 -1.50 -20.16
C GLY A 28 -2.27 -0.08 -20.66
N ARG A 29 -2.35 0.92 -19.78
CA ARG A 29 -2.75 2.30 -20.15
C ARG A 29 -1.60 3.18 -20.66
N GLY A 30 -0.36 2.71 -20.55
CA GLY A 30 0.82 3.41 -21.09
C GLY A 30 1.03 3.30 -22.62
N LYS A 31 0.19 2.54 -23.34
CA LYS A 31 0.29 2.38 -24.81
C LYS A 31 -0.59 3.34 -25.62
N ALA A 32 -1.50 4.07 -24.96
CA ALA A 32 -2.47 4.94 -25.62
C ALA A 32 -2.19 6.43 -25.34
N GLY A 33 -1.33 7.05 -26.15
CA GLY A 33 -1.26 8.51 -26.32
C GLY A 33 -0.53 9.32 -25.24
N THR A 34 0.10 10.40 -25.69
CA THR A 34 1.14 11.22 -25.03
C THR A 34 0.75 11.88 -23.69
N TYR A 35 -0.54 11.93 -23.32
CA TYR A 35 -1.03 12.60 -22.11
C TYR A 35 -2.13 11.86 -21.33
N GLY A 36 -2.75 10.81 -21.89
CA GLY A 36 -3.86 10.09 -21.24
C GLY A 36 -3.41 9.30 -20.00
N ALA A 37 -2.18 8.78 -20.01
CA ALA A 37 -1.62 8.07 -18.87
C ALA A 37 -1.42 8.97 -17.64
N LEU A 38 -1.07 10.26 -17.82
CA LEU A 38 -0.84 11.19 -16.71
C LEU A 38 -2.15 11.57 -15.99
N TYR A 39 -3.23 11.80 -16.75
CA TYR A 39 -4.55 12.13 -16.18
C TYR A 39 -5.14 11.01 -15.34
N GLU A 40 -4.77 9.77 -15.62
CA GLU A 40 -5.21 8.63 -14.83
C GLU A 40 -4.24 8.26 -13.71
N PHE A 41 -2.95 8.56 -13.89
CA PHE A 41 -1.92 8.29 -12.90
C PHE A 41 -2.10 9.13 -11.64
N ILE A 42 -2.23 10.44 -11.78
CA ILE A 42 -2.35 11.37 -10.64
C ILE A 42 -3.47 10.98 -9.67
N PRO A 43 -4.74 10.83 -10.10
CA PRO A 43 -5.84 10.51 -9.18
C PRO A 43 -5.73 9.11 -8.57
N VAL A 44 -5.12 8.15 -9.28
CA VAL A 44 -4.86 6.81 -8.74
C VAL A 44 -3.83 6.89 -7.61
N PHE A 45 -2.76 7.65 -7.79
CA PHE A 45 -1.73 7.81 -6.75
C PHE A 45 -2.21 8.67 -5.59
N GLU A 46 -3.01 9.73 -5.82
CA GLU A 46 -3.63 10.50 -4.74
C GLU A 46 -4.52 9.62 -3.86
N SER A 47 -5.35 8.77 -4.48
CA SER A 47 -6.21 7.83 -3.75
C SER A 47 -5.40 6.77 -2.99
N LEU A 48 -4.32 6.27 -3.61
CA LEU A 48 -3.44 5.28 -3.00
C LEU A 48 -2.71 5.85 -1.78
N ILE A 49 -2.19 7.08 -1.88
CA ILE A 49 -1.50 7.77 -0.79
C ILE A 49 -2.47 8.00 0.37
N ALA A 50 -3.69 8.51 0.10
CA ALA A 50 -4.68 8.75 1.14
C ALA A 50 -5.05 7.46 1.92
N GLU A 51 -5.18 6.32 1.24
CA GLU A 51 -5.43 5.03 1.86
C GLU A 51 -4.25 4.57 2.73
N LEU A 52 -3.02 4.73 2.24
CA LEU A 52 -1.82 4.33 2.97
C LEU A 52 -1.55 5.24 4.18
N ASP A 53 -1.76 6.54 4.05
CA ASP A 53 -1.62 7.51 5.15
C ASP A 53 -2.62 7.23 6.27
N THR A 54 -3.89 6.95 5.92
CA THR A 54 -4.92 6.57 6.90
C THR A 54 -4.52 5.32 7.70
N ARG A 55 -3.81 4.39 7.06
CA ARG A 55 -3.30 3.18 7.73
C ARG A 55 -2.04 3.47 8.53
N LEU A 56 -1.15 4.32 8.04
CA LEU A 56 0.04 4.74 8.79
C LEU A 56 -0.32 5.35 10.14
N GLN A 57 -1.44 6.08 10.23
CA GLN A 57 -1.95 6.62 11.50
C GLN A 57 -2.12 5.55 12.58
N THR A 58 -2.48 4.30 12.23
CA THR A 58 -2.61 3.23 13.24
C THR A 58 -1.27 2.80 13.83
N TYR A 59 -0.16 3.16 13.18
CA TYR A 59 1.18 2.82 13.60
C TYR A 59 1.96 4.01 14.19
N GLU A 60 1.37 5.21 14.29
CA GLU A 60 2.03 6.39 14.87
C GLU A 60 2.50 6.17 16.32
N SER A 61 1.77 5.36 17.07
CA SER A 61 2.11 5.02 18.47
C SER A 61 3.01 3.79 18.61
N VAL A 62 3.40 3.14 17.51
CA VAL A 62 4.24 1.94 17.54
C VAL A 62 5.70 2.37 17.61
N ASN A 63 6.43 1.90 18.63
CA ASN A 63 7.88 2.07 18.68
C ASN A 63 8.55 1.07 17.72
N PHE A 64 9.05 1.56 16.59
CA PHE A 64 9.76 0.75 15.60
C PHE A 64 11.21 0.42 15.98
N GLU A 65 11.76 1.09 17.01
CA GLU A 65 13.07 0.78 17.60
C GLU A 65 12.91 0.32 19.06
N PRO A 66 12.41 -0.90 19.30
CA PRO A 66 12.36 -1.43 20.64
C PRO A 66 13.79 -1.75 21.12
N SER A 67 14.15 -1.27 22.30
CA SER A 67 15.42 -1.58 22.99
C SER A 67 15.65 -3.08 23.22
N GLU A 68 14.61 -3.90 23.05
CA GLU A 68 14.63 -5.36 23.22
C GLU A 68 14.62 -6.13 21.89
N ALA A 69 14.84 -5.46 20.74
CA ALA A 69 14.96 -6.14 19.45
C ALA A 69 16.16 -7.11 19.47
N PRO A 70 15.98 -8.40 19.11
CA PRO A 70 17.10 -9.32 19.00
C PRO A 70 18.03 -8.89 17.85
N GLU A 71 19.33 -8.80 18.13
CA GLU A 71 20.40 -8.58 17.13
C GLU A 71 20.52 -9.72 16.12
#